data_AF-A0A2A3JP76-F1
#
_entry.id   AF-A0A2A3JP76-F1
#
_cell.length_a   1.000
_cell.length_b   1.000
_cell.length_c   1.000
_cell.angle_alpha   90.00
_cell.angle_beta   90.00
_cell.angle_gamma   90.00
#
_symmetry.space_group_name_H-M   'P 1'
#
loop_
_entity.id
_entity.type
_entity.pdbx_description
1 polymer ?
#
loop_
_entity_poly.entity_id
_entity_poly.type
_entity_poly.pdbx_seq_one_letter_code
_entity_poly.pdbx_strand_id
1 'polypeptide(L)'
;MTVLLNGSVVILAYAFAHGLTALLITPLQSRLLPDVTAFASLVYLPHGVRVLSTWLLGKRAFVPLCLGAFLSEALFTPAEFRTSIEPLILLSIAVGAAAAPLAFEAMALAGRRVYAGQRADIHWKWLLLAGALASVINSVGQSLVFSGHILPDHSLQVLATYAVGDIIGLVVTTLALMLIFRWIRLFPNRAR
;
A
#
# COMPACT_ATOMS: atom_id res chain seq x y z
N MET A 1 3.03 14.85 -20.53
CA MET A 1 1.76 14.11 -20.54
C MET A 1 1.85 12.78 -19.80
N THR A 2 2.88 11.94 -20.03
CA THR A 2 3.02 10.60 -19.42
C THR A 2 3.16 10.61 -17.89
N VAL A 3 3.87 11.57 -17.29
CA VAL A 3 4.06 11.64 -15.83
C VAL A 3 2.76 11.94 -15.08
N LEU A 4 1.96 12.89 -15.59
CA LEU A 4 0.67 13.25 -15.00
C LEU A 4 -0.32 12.08 -15.11
N LEU A 5 -0.38 11.42 -16.28
CA LEU A 5 -1.21 10.24 -16.48
C LEU A 5 -0.82 9.11 -15.51
N ASN A 6 0.48 8.82 -15.39
CA ASN A 6 0.97 7.80 -14.46
C ASN A 6 0.63 8.15 -13.01
N GLY A 7 0.73 9.43 -12.63
CA GLY A 7 0.33 9.91 -11.30
C GLY A 7 -1.16 9.69 -11.04
N SER A 8 -2.04 10.07 -11.96
CA SER A 8 -3.49 9.87 -11.84
C SER A 8 -3.85 8.39 -11.71
N VAL A 9 -3.19 7.51 -12.47
CA VAL A 9 -3.41 6.06 -12.35
C VAL A 9 -3.04 5.56 -10.95
N VAL A 10 -1.92 6.01 -10.37
CA VAL A 10 -1.53 5.63 -9.01
C VAL A 10 -2.54 6.13 -7.98
N ILE A 11 -3.00 7.38 -8.10
CA ILE A 11 -4.00 7.97 -7.19
C ILE A 11 -5.29 7.14 -7.21
N LEU A 12 -5.82 6.86 -8.40
CA LEU A 12 -7.07 6.11 -8.57
C LEU A 12 -6.92 4.64 -8.14
N ALA A 13 -5.80 3.99 -8.49
CA ALA A 13 -5.54 2.61 -8.08
C ALA A 13 -5.42 2.49 -6.55
N TYR A 14 -4.77 3.47 -5.90
CA TYR A 14 -4.67 3.50 -4.45
C TYR A 14 -6.05 3.69 -3.82
N ALA A 15 -6.82 4.69 -4.26
CA ALA A 15 -8.16 4.95 -3.74
C ALA A 15 -9.10 3.76 -3.93
N PHE A 16 -9.03 3.08 -5.08
CA PHE A 16 -9.79 1.87 -5.34
C PHE A 16 -9.39 0.71 -4.41
N ALA A 17 -8.09 0.45 -4.28
CA ALA A 17 -7.58 -0.60 -3.40
C ALA A 17 -7.93 -0.35 -1.92
N HIS A 18 -7.85 0.91 -1.49
CA HIS A 18 -8.24 1.30 -0.14
C HIS A 18 -9.75 1.18 0.05
N GLY A 19 -10.56 1.64 -0.89
CA GLY A 19 -12.02 1.48 -0.86
C GLY A 19 -12.47 0.02 -0.78
N LEU A 20 -11.86 -0.87 -1.58
CA LEU A 20 -12.10 -2.31 -1.45
C LEU A 20 -11.73 -2.84 -0.06
N THR A 21 -10.60 -2.37 0.48
CA THR A 21 -10.19 -2.78 1.82
C THR A 21 -11.18 -2.30 2.88
N ALA A 22 -11.56 -1.01 2.84
CA ALA A 22 -12.44 -0.38 3.81
C ALA A 22 -13.90 -0.87 3.74
N LEU A 23 -14.44 -1.09 2.54
CA LEU A 23 -15.86 -1.37 2.34
C LEU A 23 -16.18 -2.87 2.19
N LEU A 24 -15.20 -3.70 1.85
CA LEU A 24 -15.41 -5.14 1.64
C LEU A 24 -14.57 -5.99 2.59
N ILE A 25 -13.25 -5.80 2.59
CA ILE A 25 -12.33 -6.68 3.31
C ILE A 25 -12.48 -6.51 4.82
N THR A 26 -12.34 -5.28 5.32
CA THR A 26 -12.40 -4.99 6.76
C THR A 26 -13.76 -5.35 7.37
N PRO A 27 -14.92 -5.04 6.76
CA PRO A 27 -16.22 -5.47 7.29
C PRO A 27 -16.44 -6.98 7.26
N LEU A 28 -15.83 -7.70 6.29
CA LEU A 28 -15.88 -9.16 6.27
C LEU A 28 -14.98 -9.75 7.36
N GLN A 29 -13.78 -9.21 7.51
CA GLN A 29 -12.82 -9.63 8.53
C GLN A 29 -13.37 -9.39 9.94
N SER A 30 -14.04 -8.26 10.20
CA SER A 30 -14.59 -7.95 11.52
C SER A 30 -15.66 -8.95 11.98
N ARG A 31 -16.36 -9.60 11.05
CA ARG A 31 -17.34 -10.66 11.37
C ARG A 31 -16.69 -11.99 11.74
N LEU A 32 -15.49 -12.26 11.24
CA LEU A 32 -14.81 -13.54 11.39
C LEU A 32 -13.69 -13.50 12.44
N LEU A 33 -12.98 -12.37 12.52
CA LEU A 33 -11.78 -12.14 13.32
C LEU A 33 -11.81 -10.71 13.92
N PRO A 34 -12.80 -10.38 14.77
CA PRO A 34 -12.97 -9.03 15.32
C PRO A 34 -11.74 -8.55 16.10
N ASP A 35 -11.15 -9.43 16.92
CA ASP A 35 -9.99 -9.11 17.77
C ASP A 35 -8.75 -8.71 16.95
N VAL A 36 -8.57 -9.31 15.77
CA VAL A 36 -7.46 -8.96 14.86
C VAL A 36 -7.79 -7.68 14.09
N THR A 37 -9.05 -7.52 13.70
CA THR A 37 -9.53 -6.37 12.92
C THR A 37 -9.43 -5.05 13.68
N ALA A 38 -9.48 -5.11 15.01
CA ALA A 38 -9.24 -3.95 15.87
C ALA A 38 -7.85 -3.32 15.67
N PHE A 39 -6.87 -4.10 15.21
CA PHE A 39 -5.50 -3.62 14.97
C PHE A 39 -5.27 -3.21 13.52
N ALA A 40 -5.58 -4.10 12.55
CA ALA A 40 -5.43 -3.81 11.13
C ALA A 40 -6.19 -4.83 10.25
N SER A 41 -6.32 -4.49 8.96
CA SER A 41 -6.82 -5.41 7.94
C SER A 41 -5.71 -6.38 7.50
N LEU A 42 -5.95 -7.69 7.55
CA LEU A 42 -5.03 -8.74 7.12
C LEU A 42 -4.87 -8.80 5.60
N VAL A 43 -5.71 -8.12 4.83
CA VAL A 43 -5.52 -7.98 3.38
C VAL A 43 -5.52 -6.50 3.05
N TYR A 44 -4.40 -5.84 3.35
CA TYR A 44 -4.25 -4.41 3.09
C TYR A 44 -3.74 -4.16 1.67
N LEU A 45 -4.67 -4.15 0.70
CA LEU A 45 -4.38 -3.97 -0.73
C LEU A 45 -3.57 -2.70 -1.07
N PRO A 46 -3.74 -1.54 -0.40
CA PRO A 46 -2.96 -0.34 -0.73
C PRO A 46 -1.45 -0.54 -0.63
N HIS A 47 -0.97 -1.46 0.19
CA HIS A 47 0.46 -1.79 0.25
C HIS A 47 1.00 -2.30 -1.09
N GLY A 48 0.25 -3.16 -1.76
CA GLY A 48 0.62 -3.64 -3.09
C GLY A 48 0.74 -2.50 -4.10
N VAL A 49 -0.16 -1.52 -4.03
CA VAL A 49 -0.12 -0.31 -4.87
C VAL A 49 1.13 0.52 -4.58
N ARG A 50 1.50 0.71 -3.30
CA ARG A 50 2.73 1.42 -2.91
C ARG A 50 3.95 0.76 -3.52
N VAL A 51 4.11 -0.54 -3.32
CA VAL A 51 5.27 -1.31 -3.80
C VAL A 51 5.37 -1.29 -5.33
N LEU A 52 4.27 -1.54 -6.04
CA LEU A 52 4.27 -1.58 -7.51
C LEU A 52 4.45 -0.21 -8.14
N SER A 53 3.85 0.83 -7.56
CA SER A 53 4.02 2.21 -8.03
C SER A 53 5.45 2.68 -7.83
N THR A 54 6.05 2.38 -6.68
CA THR A 54 7.48 2.65 -6.43
C THR A 54 8.38 1.82 -7.35
N TRP A 55 8.04 0.56 -7.61
CA TRP A 55 8.79 -0.26 -8.56
C TRP A 55 8.82 0.37 -9.95
N LEU A 56 7.69 0.90 -10.44
CA LEU A 56 7.56 1.50 -11.76
C LEU A 56 8.10 2.93 -11.86
N LEU A 57 7.82 3.78 -10.87
CA LEU A 57 8.07 5.23 -10.93
C LEU A 57 9.23 5.68 -10.03
N GLY A 58 9.79 4.77 -9.22
CA GLY A 58 10.78 5.08 -8.21
C GLY A 58 10.27 6.09 -7.18
N LYS A 59 11.13 7.02 -6.80
CA LYS A 59 10.83 8.11 -5.84
C LYS A 59 9.67 9.00 -6.29
N ARG A 60 9.41 9.08 -7.60
CA ARG A 60 8.32 9.91 -8.15
C ARG A 60 6.93 9.38 -7.77
N ALA A 61 6.83 8.13 -7.30
CA ALA A 61 5.58 7.58 -6.78
C ALA A 61 5.11 8.25 -5.49
N PHE A 62 6.01 8.87 -4.72
CA PHE A 62 5.70 9.41 -3.40
C PHE A 62 4.52 10.39 -3.41
N VAL A 63 4.56 11.42 -4.26
CA VAL A 63 3.50 12.44 -4.31
C VAL A 63 2.15 11.85 -4.75
N PRO A 64 2.05 11.08 -5.85
CA PRO A 64 0.81 10.39 -6.20
C PRO A 64 0.27 9.46 -5.10
N LEU A 65 1.15 8.76 -4.37
CA LEU A 65 0.75 7.90 -3.25
C LEU A 65 0.18 8.72 -2.09
N CYS A 66 0.80 9.86 -1.74
CA CYS A 66 0.24 10.78 -0.73
C CYS A 66 -1.14 11.28 -1.15
N LEU A 67 -1.30 11.71 -2.40
CA LEU A 67 -2.58 12.21 -2.91
C LEU A 67 -3.65 11.11 -2.96
N GLY A 68 -3.30 9.89 -3.37
CA GLY A 68 -4.19 8.74 -3.35
C GLY A 68 -4.61 8.35 -1.94
N ALA A 69 -3.70 8.37 -0.99
CA ALA A 69 -3.99 8.10 0.41
C ALA A 69 -4.87 9.18 1.02
N PHE A 70 -4.56 10.47 0.79
CA PHE A 70 -5.40 11.58 1.22
C PHE A 70 -6.81 11.49 0.65
N LEU A 71 -6.95 11.21 -0.65
CA LEU A 71 -8.25 11.00 -1.29
C LEU A 71 -8.99 9.82 -0.66
N SER A 72 -8.28 8.74 -0.31
CA SER A 72 -8.88 7.58 0.34
C SER A 72 -9.46 7.93 1.71
N GLU A 73 -8.68 8.63 2.54
CA GLU A 73 -9.14 9.12 3.84
C GLU A 73 -10.35 10.05 3.69
N ALA A 74 -10.32 10.96 2.70
CA ALA A 74 -11.42 11.87 2.43
C ALA A 74 -12.71 11.16 1.97
N LEU A 75 -12.60 10.02 1.29
CA LEU A 75 -13.75 9.27 0.77
C LEU A 75 -14.29 8.22 1.75
N PHE A 76 -13.41 7.52 2.46
CA PHE A 76 -13.75 6.28 3.17
C PHE A 76 -13.66 6.40 4.70
N THR A 77 -13.05 7.46 5.24
CA THR A 77 -12.99 7.68 6.69
C THR A 77 -14.23 8.43 7.16
N PRO A 78 -15.01 7.92 8.14
CA PRO A 78 -16.22 8.61 8.61
C PRO A 78 -15.92 10.02 9.14
N ALA A 79 -16.85 10.96 8.94
CA ALA A 79 -16.66 12.38 9.25
C ALA A 79 -16.31 12.63 10.73
N GLU A 80 -16.83 11.80 11.63
CA GLU A 80 -16.62 11.85 13.08
C GLU A 80 -15.15 11.66 13.48
N PHE A 81 -14.35 10.97 12.67
CA PHE A 81 -12.93 10.69 12.94
C PHE A 81 -11.96 11.67 12.25
N ARG A 82 -12.45 12.57 11.38
CA ARG A 82 -11.57 13.44 10.56
C ARG A 82 -10.99 14.62 11.31
N THR A 83 -11.76 15.26 12.19
CA THR A 83 -11.38 16.55 12.81
C THR A 83 -10.42 16.39 13.99
N SER A 84 -10.49 15.29 14.74
CA SER A 84 -9.64 15.08 15.92
C SER A 84 -8.26 14.48 15.60
N ILE A 85 -8.07 13.92 14.40
CA ILE A 85 -6.88 13.15 14.02
C ILE A 85 -6.19 13.75 12.78
N GLU A 86 -6.63 14.93 12.31
CA GLU A 86 -6.21 15.50 11.03
C GLU A 86 -4.67 15.62 10.85
N PRO A 87 -3.89 16.15 11.81
CA PRO A 87 -2.43 16.23 11.66
C PRO A 87 -1.77 14.85 11.66
N LEU A 88 -2.34 13.91 12.42
CA LEU A 88 -1.81 12.57 12.58
C LEU A 88 -2.09 11.70 11.35
N ILE A 89 -3.25 11.87 10.72
CA ILE A 89 -3.61 11.25 9.44
C ILE A 89 -2.64 11.73 8.35
N LEU A 90 -2.36 13.03 8.26
CA LEU A 90 -1.39 13.55 7.29
C LEU A 90 0.01 12.97 7.48
N LEU A 91 0.46 12.83 8.74
CA LEU A 91 1.73 12.18 9.05
C LEU A 91 1.71 10.69 8.69
N SER A 92 0.63 9.97 9.02
CA SER A 92 0.43 8.56 8.66
C SER A 92 0.47 8.34 7.14
N ILE A 93 -0.16 9.23 6.37
CA ILE A 93 -0.13 9.24 4.91
C ILE A 93 1.31 9.38 4.42
N ALA A 94 2.06 10.37 4.93
CA ALA A 94 3.43 10.62 4.52
C ALA A 94 4.34 9.42 4.84
N VAL A 95 4.22 8.86 6.05
CA VAL A 95 4.96 7.66 6.48
C VAL A 95 4.64 6.47 5.60
N GLY A 96 3.35 6.19 5.35
CA GLY A 96 2.91 5.09 4.51
C GLY A 96 3.37 5.23 3.05
N ALA A 97 3.29 6.43 2.49
CA ALA A 97 3.75 6.71 1.13
C ALA A 97 5.29 6.65 1.00
N ALA A 98 6.03 6.98 2.06
CA ALA A 98 7.49 6.92 2.09
C ALA A 98 8.04 5.50 2.28
N ALA A 99 7.28 4.59 2.90
CA ALA A 99 7.76 3.27 3.29
C ALA A 99 8.32 2.45 2.11
N ALA A 100 7.59 2.39 0.98
CA ALA A 100 8.08 1.68 -0.20
C ALA A 100 9.30 2.36 -0.86
N PRO A 101 9.30 3.68 -1.15
CA PRO A 101 10.50 4.37 -1.62
C PRO A 101 11.73 4.15 -0.73
N LEU A 102 11.58 4.23 0.59
CA LEU A 102 12.67 4.00 1.53
C LEU A 102 13.20 2.57 1.47
N ALA A 103 12.32 1.56 1.38
CA ALA A 103 12.74 0.17 1.23
C ALA A 103 13.54 -0.08 -0.06
N PHE A 104 13.08 0.50 -1.19
CA PHE A 104 13.79 0.36 -2.46
C PHE A 104 15.15 1.06 -2.44
N GLU A 105 15.25 2.22 -1.81
CA GLU A 105 16.53 2.90 -1.63
C GLU A 105 17.46 2.14 -0.69
N ALA A 106 16.95 1.58 0.41
CA ALA A 106 17.74 0.74 1.30
C ALA A 106 18.33 -0.48 0.57
N MET A 107 17.53 -1.14 -0.27
CA MET A 107 18.03 -2.24 -1.11
C MET A 107 19.06 -1.76 -2.14
N ALA A 108 18.84 -0.58 -2.74
CA ALA A 108 19.79 0.01 -3.67
C ALA A 108 21.13 0.33 -3.01
N LEU A 109 21.11 0.83 -1.77
CA LEU A 109 22.30 1.08 -0.94
C LEU A 109 23.01 -0.23 -0.58
N ALA A 110 22.26 -1.32 -0.37
CA ALA A 110 22.80 -2.67 -0.20
C ALA A 110 23.29 -3.32 -1.52
N GLY A 111 23.43 -2.55 -2.59
CA GLY A 111 23.93 -3.01 -3.89
C GLY A 111 22.89 -3.67 -4.80
N ARG A 112 21.61 -3.66 -4.44
CA ARG A 112 20.54 -4.27 -5.23
C ARG A 112 19.47 -3.26 -5.66
N ARG A 113 19.57 -2.76 -6.89
CA ARG A 113 18.53 -1.94 -7.52
C ARG A 113 17.38 -2.81 -8.04
N VAL A 114 16.19 -2.64 -7.47
CA VAL A 114 14.99 -3.45 -7.78
C VAL A 114 14.00 -2.73 -8.70
N TYR A 115 14.22 -1.45 -9.00
CA TYR A 115 13.36 -0.64 -9.88
C TYR A 115 13.15 -1.28 -11.27
N ALA A 116 12.01 -0.99 -11.90
CA ALA A 116 11.70 -1.45 -13.24
C ALA A 116 12.74 -0.96 -14.25
N GLY A 117 13.34 -1.89 -15.00
CA GLY A 117 14.22 -1.59 -16.13
C GLY A 117 13.43 -1.22 -17.39
N GLN A 118 14.13 -0.94 -18.50
CA GLN A 118 13.49 -0.58 -19.78
C GLN A 118 12.53 -1.65 -20.32
N ARG A 119 12.74 -2.92 -19.97
CA ARG A 119 11.87 -4.04 -20.36
C ARG A 119 10.82 -4.40 -19.30
N ALA A 120 10.78 -3.69 -18.17
CA ALA A 120 9.89 -3.95 -17.03
C ALA A 120 9.85 -5.43 -16.61
N ASP A 121 10.99 -6.10 -16.63
CA ASP A 121 11.16 -7.48 -16.22
C ASP A 121 11.07 -7.61 -14.69
N ILE A 122 9.96 -8.19 -14.23
CA ILE A 122 9.68 -8.34 -12.80
C ILE A 122 10.51 -9.48 -12.23
N HIS A 123 11.49 -9.12 -11.40
CA HIS A 123 12.17 -10.07 -10.53
C HIS A 123 11.33 -10.28 -9.26
N TRP A 124 10.31 -11.14 -9.33
CA TRP A 124 9.27 -11.28 -8.30
C TRP A 124 9.82 -11.51 -6.88
N LYS A 125 10.90 -12.30 -6.73
CA LYS A 125 11.55 -12.53 -5.42
C LYS A 125 12.03 -11.24 -4.78
N TRP A 126 12.67 -10.38 -5.56
CA TRP A 126 13.22 -9.11 -5.08
C TRP A 126 12.14 -8.06 -4.87
N LEU A 127 11.08 -8.09 -5.67
CA LEU A 127 9.90 -7.25 -5.47
C LEU A 127 9.18 -7.60 -4.17
N LEU A 128 9.00 -8.89 -3.88
CA LEU A 128 8.42 -9.35 -2.61
C LEU A 128 9.32 -8.98 -1.43
N LEU A 129 10.65 -9.11 -1.56
CA LEU A 129 11.59 -8.69 -0.51
C LEU A 129 11.53 -7.18 -0.26
N ALA A 130 11.48 -6.36 -1.32
CA ALA A 130 11.31 -4.91 -1.21
C ALA A 130 9.99 -4.56 -0.52
N GLY A 131 8.92 -5.28 -0.87
CA GLY A 131 7.61 -5.10 -0.25
C GLY A 131 7.54 -5.54 1.21
N ALA A 132 8.24 -6.61 1.59
CA ALA A 132 8.38 -7.03 2.98
C ALA A 132 9.18 -6.00 3.80
N LEU A 133 10.28 -5.48 3.26
CA LEU A 133 11.04 -4.41 3.90
C LEU A 133 10.19 -3.12 4.04
N ALA A 134 9.45 -2.75 2.99
CA ALA A 134 8.52 -1.63 3.03
C ALA A 134 7.45 -1.81 4.10
N SER A 135 6.96 -3.03 4.28
CA SER A 135 5.98 -3.38 5.30
C SER A 135 6.53 -3.20 6.71
N VAL A 136 7.78 -3.61 6.96
CA VAL A 136 8.46 -3.36 8.25
C VAL A 136 8.61 -1.86 8.51
N ILE A 137 9.08 -1.10 7.52
CA ILE A 137 9.23 0.36 7.63
C ILE A 137 7.87 1.03 7.90
N ASN A 138 6.83 0.61 7.18
CA ASN A 138 5.46 1.10 7.38
C ASN A 138 4.96 0.76 8.79
N SER A 139 5.09 -0.49 9.23
CA SER A 139 4.59 -0.93 10.54
C SER A 139 5.26 -0.18 11.69
N VAL A 140 6.59 -0.01 11.64
CA VAL A 140 7.34 0.78 12.64
C VAL A 140 6.91 2.24 12.58
N GLY A 141 6.84 2.82 11.39
CA GLY A 141 6.43 4.21 11.21
C GLY A 141 5.02 4.48 11.74
N GLN A 142 4.04 3.64 11.39
CA GLN A 142 2.67 3.77 11.88
C GLN A 142 2.60 3.60 13.40
N SER A 143 3.34 2.65 13.97
CA SER A 143 3.40 2.46 15.42
C SER A 143 3.96 3.69 16.14
N LEU A 144 4.97 4.36 15.57
CA LEU A 144 5.51 5.62 16.11
C LEU A 144 4.50 6.76 16.01
N VAL A 145 3.84 6.90 14.85
CA VAL A 145 2.79 7.90 14.61
C VAL A 145 1.70 7.75 15.68
N PHE A 146 1.14 6.55 15.85
CA PHE A 146 0.03 6.30 16.78
C PHE A 146 0.47 5.94 18.21
N SER A 147 1.74 6.09 18.56
CA SER A 147 2.29 5.66 19.87
C SER A 147 1.59 6.30 21.09
N GLY A 148 1.11 7.54 20.97
CA GLY A 148 0.33 8.19 22.03
C GLY A 148 -1.12 7.69 22.17
N HIS A 149 -1.58 6.83 21.26
CA HIS A 149 -2.94 6.29 21.20
C HIS A 149 -3.00 4.77 21.34
N ILE A 150 -1.85 4.08 21.27
CA ILE A 150 -1.75 2.63 21.40
C ILE A 150 -1.25 2.29 22.81
N LEU A 151 -1.95 1.41 23.52
CA LEU A 151 -1.49 0.90 24.81
C LEU A 151 -0.19 0.10 24.63
N PRO A 152 0.82 0.27 25.52
CA PRO A 152 2.12 -0.40 25.41
C PRO A 152 2.04 -1.91 25.18
N ASP A 153 1.08 -2.57 25.82
CA ASP A 153 0.89 -4.03 25.80
C ASP A 153 0.45 -4.58 24.44
N HIS A 154 -0.11 -3.74 23.56
CA HIS A 154 -0.58 -4.15 22.23
C HIS A 154 0.37 -3.76 21.09
N SER A 155 1.48 -3.08 21.39
CA SER A 155 2.42 -2.57 20.39
C SER A 155 2.97 -3.65 19.44
N LEU A 156 3.34 -4.82 19.98
CA LEU A 156 3.87 -5.93 19.18
C LEU A 156 2.78 -6.55 18.28
N GLN A 157 1.55 -6.68 18.78
CA GLN A 157 0.43 -7.22 18.01
C GLN A 157 0.05 -6.30 16.85
N VAL A 158 0.03 -4.99 17.09
CA VAL A 158 -0.19 -3.97 16.06
C VAL A 158 0.86 -4.09 14.96
N LEU A 159 2.14 -4.09 15.34
CA LEU A 159 3.26 -4.21 14.41
C LEU A 159 3.16 -5.49 13.55
N ALA A 160 2.88 -6.63 14.19
CA ALA A 160 2.75 -7.91 13.51
C ALA A 160 1.55 -7.94 12.56
N THR A 161 0.41 -7.38 12.97
CA THR A 161 -0.82 -7.38 12.15
C THR A 161 -0.66 -6.49 10.93
N TYR A 162 -0.05 -5.31 11.08
CA TYR A 162 0.31 -4.46 9.93
C TYR A 162 1.28 -5.19 8.99
N ALA A 163 2.32 -5.82 9.54
CA ALA A 163 3.33 -6.48 8.73
C ALA A 163 2.75 -7.64 7.90
N VAL A 164 1.96 -8.51 8.55
CA VAL A 164 1.29 -9.62 7.90
C VAL A 164 0.26 -9.12 6.89
N GLY A 165 -0.54 -8.12 7.27
CA GLY A 165 -1.59 -7.55 6.42
C GLY A 165 -1.06 -6.94 5.13
N ASP A 166 0.05 -6.23 5.22
CA ASP A 166 0.78 -5.66 4.09
C ASP A 166 1.33 -6.76 3.16
N ILE A 167 1.99 -7.79 3.70
CA ILE A 167 2.56 -8.88 2.89
C ILE A 167 1.46 -9.62 2.12
N ILE A 168 0.36 -9.96 2.79
CA ILE A 168 -0.79 -10.61 2.14
C ILE A 168 -1.38 -9.66 1.09
N GLY A 169 -1.58 -8.38 1.44
CA GLY A 169 -2.07 -7.36 0.52
C GLY A 169 -1.22 -7.18 -0.74
N LEU A 170 0.11 -7.27 -0.62
CA LEU A 170 1.05 -7.27 -1.74
C LEU A 170 0.86 -8.49 -2.64
N VAL A 171 0.80 -9.69 -2.05
CA VAL A 171 0.60 -10.93 -2.80
C VAL A 171 -0.74 -10.90 -3.54
N VAL A 172 -1.82 -10.51 -2.86
CA VAL A 172 -3.16 -10.44 -3.47
C VAL A 172 -3.20 -9.41 -4.59
N THR A 173 -2.65 -8.21 -4.37
CA THR A 173 -2.61 -7.15 -5.40
C THR A 173 -1.81 -7.57 -6.63
N THR A 174 -0.64 -8.18 -6.44
CA THR A 174 0.19 -8.65 -7.56
C THR A 174 -0.45 -9.78 -8.35
N LEU A 175 -1.10 -10.74 -7.67
CA LEU A 175 -1.86 -11.81 -8.32
C LEU A 175 -3.05 -11.26 -9.10
N ALA A 176 -3.82 -10.33 -8.51
CA ALA A 176 -4.96 -9.71 -9.18
C ALA A 176 -4.53 -9.01 -10.47
N LEU A 177 -3.46 -8.21 -10.42
CA LEU A 177 -2.94 -7.53 -11.61
C LEU A 177 -2.43 -8.52 -12.67
N MET A 178 -1.77 -9.60 -12.25
CA MET A 178 -1.35 -10.66 -13.18
C MET A 178 -2.54 -11.28 -13.91
N LEU A 179 -3.63 -11.59 -13.19
CA LEU A 179 -4.85 -12.14 -13.78
C LEU A 179 -5.53 -11.14 -14.73
N ILE A 180 -5.62 -9.87 -14.34
CA ILE A 180 -6.17 -8.79 -15.19
C ILE A 180 -5.38 -8.68 -16.49
N PHE A 181 -4.04 -8.58 -16.41
CA PHE A 181 -3.20 -8.48 -17.61
C PHE A 181 -3.24 -9.75 -18.46
N ARG A 182 -3.36 -10.93 -17.84
CA ARG A 182 -3.57 -12.18 -18.57
C ARG A 182 -4.87 -12.14 -19.35
N TRP A 183 -5.97 -11.68 -18.76
CA TRP A 183 -7.27 -11.56 -19.44
C TRP A 183 -7.23 -10.53 -20.57
N ILE A 184 -6.62 -9.36 -20.35
CA ILE A 184 -6.48 -8.33 -21.40
C ILE A 184 -5.71 -8.89 -22.60
N ARG A 185 -4.67 -9.71 -22.38
CA ARG A 185 -3.91 -10.35 -23.46
C ARG A 185 -4.69 -11.45 -24.18
N LEU A 186 -5.63 -12.12 -23.50
CA LEU A 186 -6.47 -13.18 -24.09
C LEU A 186 -7.61 -12.61 -24.95
N PHE A 187 -7.97 -11.34 -24.75
CA PHE A 187 -8.92 -10.63 -25.60
C PHE A 187 -8.25 -9.46 -26.34
N PRO A 188 -7.34 -9.71 -27.29
CA PRO A 188 -6.89 -8.64 -28.18
C PRO A 188 -8.11 -8.07 -28.89
N ASN A 189 -8.29 -6.75 -28.84
CA ASN A 189 -9.33 -6.02 -29.57
C ASN A 189 -9.47 -6.59 -31.00
N ARG A 190 -10.58 -7.29 -31.27
CA ARG A 190 -11.06 -7.58 -32.64
C ARG A 190 -11.75 -6.36 -33.23
N ALA A 191 -11.20 -5.18 -33.00
CA ALA A 191 -11.66 -3.92 -33.58
C ALA A 191 -10.52 -3.35 -34.40
N ARG A 192 -10.43 -3.82 -35.64
CA ARG A 192 -9.96 -3.02 -36.78
C ARG A 192 -11.20 -2.56 -37.53
#